data_AF-A0A519YZG9-F1
#
_entry.id   AF-A0A519YZG9-F1
#
_cell.length_a   1.000
_cell.length_b   1.000
_cell.length_c   1.000
_cell.angle_alpha   90.00
_cell.angle_beta   90.00
_cell.angle_gamma   90.00
#
_symmetry.space_group_name_H-M   'P 1'
#
loop_
_entity.id
_entity.type
_entity.pdbx_description
1 polymer ?
#
loop_
_entity_poly.entity_id
_entity_poly.type
_entity_poly.pdbx_seq_one_letter_code
_entity_poly.pdbx_strand_id
1 'polypeptide(L)'
;MSHKPTAQTLRAQLMAPEPIQRVHALHALELELSDAPHAVAEELEAFAARGIPYYAPEEPAYREWVGKAVAYWERLHAPKPVPRMTSVRARRAAA
;
A
#
# COMPACT_ATOMS: atom_id res chain seq x y z
N MET A 1 -6.75 -14.18 -15.27
CA MET A 1 -6.68 -12.78 -14.83
C MET A 1 -6.61 -12.81 -13.32
N SER A 2 -5.43 -12.60 -12.72
CA SER A 2 -5.30 -12.53 -11.27
C SER A 2 -6.00 -11.28 -10.79
N HIS A 3 -7.20 -11.41 -10.20
CA HIS A 3 -7.87 -10.32 -9.52
C HIS A 3 -7.04 -9.96 -8.29
N LYS A 4 -6.25 -8.89 -8.37
CA LYS A 4 -5.57 -8.34 -7.19
C LYS A 4 -6.64 -7.99 -6.13
N PRO A 5 -6.45 -8.35 -4.86
CA PRO A 5 -7.43 -8.07 -3.82
C PRO A 5 -7.65 -6.56 -3.69
N THR A 6 -8.88 -6.14 -3.43
CA THR A 6 -9.16 -4.72 -3.14
C THR A 6 -8.57 -4.35 -1.77
N ALA A 7 -8.40 -3.05 -1.50
CA ALA A 7 -8.01 -2.56 -0.17
C ALA A 7 -8.96 -3.07 0.94
N GLN A 8 -10.26 -3.18 0.65
CA GLN A 8 -11.26 -3.72 1.57
C GLN A 8 -11.09 -5.23 1.78
N THR A 9 -10.74 -5.98 0.73
CA THR A 9 -10.41 -7.41 0.83
C THR A 9 -9.18 -7.63 1.71
N LEU A 10 -8.11 -6.86 1.49
CA LEU A 10 -6.91 -6.92 2.32
C LEU A 10 -7.24 -6.63 3.79
N ARG A 11 -8.02 -5.57 4.05
CA ARG A 11 -8.47 -5.22 5.40
C ARG A 11 -9.22 -6.38 6.06
N ALA A 12 -10.14 -7.02 5.33
CA ALA A 12 -10.92 -8.14 5.85
C ALA A 12 -10.02 -9.33 6.21
N GLN A 13 -9.02 -9.65 5.37
CA GLN A 13 -8.09 -10.75 5.62
C GLN A 13 -7.16 -10.46 6.80
N LEU A 14 -6.66 -9.23 6.95
CA LEU A 14 -5.86 -8.82 8.11
C LEU A 14 -6.66 -8.81 9.42
N MET A 15 -7.99 -8.75 9.34
CA MET A 15 -8.91 -8.82 10.48
C MET A 15 -9.53 -10.22 10.67
N ALA A 16 -9.17 -11.21 9.84
CA ALA A 16 -9.75 -12.54 9.91
C ALA A 16 -9.49 -13.19 11.27
N PRO A 17 -10.41 -14.03 11.81
CA PRO A 17 -10.17 -14.71 13.09
C PRO A 17 -8.97 -15.67 13.02
N GLU A 18 -8.77 -16.28 11.86
CA GLU A 18 -7.69 -17.25 11.62
C GLU A 18 -6.33 -16.56 11.43
N PRO A 19 -5.32 -16.84 12.28
CA PRO A 19 -4.00 -16.22 12.18
C PRO A 19 -3.34 -16.43 10.81
N ILE A 20 -3.52 -17.60 10.22
CA ILE A 20 -2.92 -17.93 8.91
C ILE A 20 -3.43 -17.03 7.79
N GLN A 21 -4.69 -16.57 7.85
CA GLN A 21 -5.23 -15.65 6.85
C GLN A 21 -4.57 -14.27 6.93
N ARG A 22 -4.27 -13.82 8.16
CA ARG A 22 -3.56 -12.56 8.39
C ARG A 22 -2.13 -12.64 7.86
N VAL A 23 -1.45 -13.78 8.07
CA VAL A 23 -0.10 -14.05 7.54
C VAL A 23 -0.11 -14.01 6.02
N HIS A 24 -1.07 -14.67 5.36
CA HIS A 24 -1.19 -14.61 3.90
C HIS A 24 -1.44 -13.19 3.40
N ALA A 25 -2.23 -12.40 4.12
CA ALA A 25 -2.50 -11.00 3.76
C ALA A 25 -1.26 -10.11 3.88
N LEU A 26 -0.45 -10.29 4.94
CA LEU A 26 0.83 -9.58 5.07
C LEU A 26 1.81 -10.03 3.98
N HIS A 27 1.87 -11.32 3.68
CA HIS A 27 2.71 -11.84 2.61
C HIS A 27 2.32 -11.29 1.23
N ALA A 28 1.02 -11.10 0.97
CA ALA A 28 0.57 -10.46 -0.26
C ALA A 28 1.08 -9.01 -0.38
N LEU A 29 1.20 -8.27 0.72
CA LEU A 29 1.84 -6.94 0.74
C LEU A 29 3.33 -7.02 0.45
N GLU A 30 4.04 -8.00 1.02
CA GLU A 30 5.48 -8.22 0.78
C GLU A 30 5.77 -8.50 -0.70
N LEU A 31 4.93 -9.29 -1.37
CA LEU A 31 5.11 -9.60 -2.79
C LEU A 31 5.06 -8.35 -3.68
N GLU A 32 4.26 -7.35 -3.30
CA GLU A 32 4.15 -6.08 -4.05
C GLU A 32 5.40 -5.18 -3.88
N LEU A 33 6.29 -5.45 -2.93
CA LEU A 33 7.55 -4.69 -2.76
C LEU A 33 8.43 -4.75 -4.00
N SER A 34 8.42 -5.88 -4.71
CA SER A 34 9.25 -6.11 -5.90
C SER A 34 8.97 -5.10 -7.02
N ASP A 35 7.71 -4.64 -7.12
CA ASP A 35 7.23 -3.72 -8.16
C ASP A 35 6.97 -2.29 -7.61
N ALA A 36 7.25 -2.07 -6.33
CA ALA A 36 6.93 -0.83 -5.63
C ALA A 36 7.88 0.32 -6.01
N PRO A 37 7.38 1.57 -6.07
CA PRO A 37 8.25 2.74 -6.12
C PRO A 37 9.16 2.80 -4.89
N HIS A 38 10.44 3.13 -5.09
CA HIS A 38 11.47 3.10 -4.05
C HIS A 38 11.07 3.81 -2.74
N ALA A 39 10.40 4.97 -2.82
CA ALA A 39 9.95 5.73 -1.65
C ALA A 39 8.89 5.02 -0.78
N VAL A 40 8.05 4.16 -1.38
CA VAL A 40 7.05 3.37 -0.63
C VAL A 40 7.65 2.02 -0.19
N ALA A 41 8.61 1.50 -0.97
CA ALA A 41 9.24 0.21 -0.74
C ALA A 41 9.97 0.14 0.62
N GLU A 42 10.80 1.14 0.96
CA GLU A 42 11.55 1.12 2.23
C GLU A 42 10.62 1.17 3.46
N GLU A 43 9.61 2.02 3.43
CA GLU A 43 8.63 2.15 4.52
C GLU A 43 7.83 0.84 4.70
N LEU A 44 7.41 0.22 3.60
CA LEU A 44 6.63 -1.01 3.61
C LEU A 44 7.50 -2.21 4.00
N GLU A 45 8.75 -2.28 3.56
CA GLU A 45 9.69 -3.34 3.95
C GLU A 45 9.93 -3.31 5.47
N ALA A 46 10.22 -2.13 6.03
CA ALA A 46 10.37 -1.96 7.47
C ALA A 46 9.08 -2.26 8.25
N PHE A 47 7.91 -2.02 7.66
CA PHE A 47 6.62 -2.38 8.23
C PHE A 47 6.41 -3.90 8.24
N ALA A 48 6.63 -4.56 7.11
CA ALA A 48 6.44 -6.01 6.96
C ALA A 48 7.43 -6.82 7.80
N ALA A 49 8.69 -6.37 7.90
CA ALA A 49 9.72 -7.01 8.72
C ALA A 49 9.37 -7.07 10.22
N ARG A 50 8.50 -6.19 10.71
CA ARG A 50 7.99 -6.23 12.10
C ARG A 50 6.96 -7.33 12.32
N GLY A 51 6.38 -7.88 11.25
CA GLY A 51 5.36 -8.91 11.29
C GLY A 51 4.00 -8.42 11.80
N ILE A 52 3.15 -9.40 12.08
CA ILE A 52 1.80 -9.17 12.61
C ILE A 52 1.90 -8.95 14.13
N PRO A 53 1.33 -7.86 14.68
CA PRO A 53 1.30 -7.65 16.12
C PRO A 53 0.58 -8.77 16.86
N TYR A 54 1.01 -9.07 18.09
CA TYR A 54 0.39 -10.09 18.93
C TYR A 54 -1.00 -9.68 19.48
N TYR A 55 -1.37 -8.41 19.35
CA TYR A 55 -2.62 -7.83 19.87
C TYR A 55 -3.86 -8.50 19.27
N ALA A 56 -4.97 -8.46 20.02
CA ALA A 56 -6.25 -8.94 19.50
C ALA A 56 -6.80 -7.98 18.41
N PRO A 57 -7.52 -8.48 17.39
CA PRO A 57 -8.06 -7.63 16.31
C PRO A 57 -8.99 -6.50 16.79
N GLU A 58 -9.60 -6.67 17.95
CA GLU A 58 -10.50 -5.70 18.56
C GLU A 58 -9.74 -4.51 19.15
N GLU A 59 -8.44 -4.66 19.43
CA GLU A 59 -7.64 -3.64 20.07
C GLU A 59 -7.36 -2.46 19.13
N PRO A 60 -7.39 -1.20 19.65
CA PRO A 60 -7.12 -0.02 18.85
C PRO A 60 -5.76 -0.07 18.14
N ALA A 61 -4.71 -0.54 18.84
CA ALA A 61 -3.37 -0.63 18.28
C ALA A 61 -3.29 -1.60 17.08
N TYR A 62 -4.03 -2.72 17.14
CA TYR A 62 -4.12 -3.64 16.00
C TYR A 62 -4.83 -2.99 14.82
N ARG A 63 -5.96 -2.30 15.07
CA ARG A 63 -6.73 -1.61 14.02
C ARG A 63 -5.94 -0.48 13.36
N GLU A 64 -5.10 0.23 14.12
CA GLU A 64 -4.16 1.22 13.59
C GLU A 64 -3.10 0.57 12.69
N TRP A 65 -2.54 -0.57 13.13
CA TRP A 65 -1.60 -1.34 12.31
C TRP A 65 -2.26 -1.81 11.00
N VAL A 66 -3.49 -2.32 11.05
CA VAL A 66 -4.26 -2.67 9.85
C VAL A 66 -4.51 -1.44 8.97
N GLY A 67 -4.81 -0.29 9.57
CA GLY A 67 -4.97 0.97 8.85
C GLY A 67 -3.71 1.35 8.06
N LYS A 68 -2.53 1.20 8.68
CA LYS A 68 -1.24 1.43 8.01
C LYS A 68 -1.00 0.45 6.85
N ALA A 69 -1.26 -0.83 7.06
CA ALA A 69 -1.14 -1.85 6.01
C ALA A 69 -2.01 -1.52 4.79
N VAL A 70 -3.27 -1.14 5.02
CA VAL A 70 -4.20 -0.73 3.96
C VAL A 70 -3.73 0.55 3.26
N ALA A 71 -3.22 1.53 4.00
CA ALA A 71 -2.70 2.75 3.40
C ALA A 71 -1.49 2.49 2.49
N TYR A 72 -0.59 1.56 2.85
CA TYR A 72 0.49 1.14 1.95
C TYR A 72 -0.05 0.46 0.70
N TRP A 73 -1.04 -0.43 0.84
CA TRP A 73 -1.69 -1.08 -0.31
C TRP A 73 -2.28 -0.05 -1.27
N GLU A 74 -2.99 0.95 -0.75
CA GLU A 74 -3.57 2.03 -1.56
C GLU A 74 -2.49 2.89 -2.23
N ARG A 75 -1.41 3.24 -1.52
CA ARG A 75 -0.26 3.97 -2.08
C ARG A 75 0.39 3.22 -3.24
N LEU A 76 0.53 1.90 -3.13
CA LEU A 76 1.11 1.05 -4.18
C LEU A 76 0.22 0.98 -5.43
N HIS A 77 -1.09 0.96 -5.23
CA HIS A 77 -2.07 0.82 -6.31
C HIS A 77 -2.63 2.16 -6.79
N ALA A 78 -2.20 3.28 -6.20
CA ALA A 78 -2.59 4.61 -6.64
C ALA A 78 -2.09 4.86 -8.06
N PRO A 79 -2.92 5.47 -8.93
CA PRO A 79 -2.49 5.80 -10.29
C PRO A 79 -1.31 6.77 -10.23
N LYS A 80 -0.22 6.45 -10.94
CA LYS A 80 0.93 7.35 -11.05
C LYS A 80 0.47 8.68 -11.68
N PRO A 81 0.81 9.84 -11.10
CA PRO A 81 0.48 11.11 -11.73
C PRO A 81 1.21 11.20 -13.07
N VAL A 82 0.44 11.21 -14.17
CA VAL A 82 0.97 11.45 -15.52
C VAL A 82 1.53 12.88 -15.55
N PRO A 83 2.80 13.10 -15.94
CA PRO A 83 3.34 14.44 -16.07
C PRO A 83 2.54 15.20 -17.13
N ARG A 84 1.76 16.20 -16.70
CA ARG A 84 1.12 17.14 -17.62
C ARG A 84 2.22 18.05 -18.17
N MET A 85 2.69 17.78 -19.38
CA MET A 85 3.56 18.70 -20.12
C MET A 85 2.78 20.00 -20.36
N THR A 86 3.05 21.02 -19.54
CA THR A 86 2.67 22.40 -19.84
C THR A 86 3.50 22.87 -21.03
N SER A 87 2.88 22.96 -22.19
CA SER A 87 3.49 23.55 -23.38
C SER A 87 3.75 25.05 -23.12
N VAL A 88 4.99 25.39 -22.77
CA VAL A 88 5.44 26.78 -22.70
C VAL A 88 5.55 27.29 -24.13
N ARG A 89 4.47 27.90 -24.63
CA ARG A 89 4.49 28.65 -25.90
C ARG A 89 5.20 29.99 -25.65
N ALA A 90 6.52 30.00 -25.84
CA ALA A 90 7.32 31.21 -25.86
C ALA A 90 6.78 32.18 -26.94
N ARG A 91 6.18 33.30 -26.53
CA ARG A 91 5.95 34.44 -27.43
C ARG A 91 7.23 35.27 -27.47
N ARG A 92 7.99 35.15 -28.56
CA ARG A 92 8.87 36.22 -29.04
C ARG A 92 8.04 37.15 -29.93
N ALA A 93 7.79 38.36 -29.45
CA ALA A 93 7.47 39.60 -30.19
C ALA A 93 7.24 40.67 -29.10
N ALA A 94 7.86 41.84 -29.10
CA ALA A 94 8.25 42.68 -30.21
C ALA A 94 9.52 43.48 -29.86
N ALA A 95 10.34 43.72 -30.88
CA ALA A 95 11.23 44.87 -30.99
C ALA A 95 10.58 45.86 -31.96
#